data_AF-A0A820LRM5-F1
#
_entry.id   AF-A0A820LRM5-F1
#
_cell.length_a   1.000
_cell.length_b   1.000
_cell.length_c   1.000
_cell.angle_alpha   90.00
_cell.angle_beta   90.00
_cell.angle_gamma   90.00
#
_symmetry.space_group_name_H-M   'P 1'
#
loop_
_entity.id
_entity.type
_entity.pdbx_description
1 polymer ?
#
loop_
_entity_poly.entity_id
_entity_poly.type
_entity_poly.pdbx_seq_one_letter_code
_entity_poly.pdbx_strand_id
1 'polypeptide(L)'
;LTHVRELYLYSNRIQQLPPEIGNLVNLKVLALSENSLTTLPDTMDRLVQLKVLDLRHNRFNDIPEVIYRITSLTTLYLRFNRIKEVSDTIRNLINLQMLSLRENRIRSLPVTVGHLVQLLTLDVAHNHLEHLPNEIGNCAQLTTLDL
;
A
#
# COMPACT_ATOMS: atom_id res chain seq x y z
N LEU A 1 -2.10 14.16 20.79
CA LEU A 1 -2.82 13.84 19.54
C LEU A 1 -3.45 12.43 19.57
N THR A 2 -3.78 11.86 20.74
CA THR A 2 -4.27 10.48 20.86
C THR A 2 -5.66 10.23 20.27
N HIS A 3 -6.40 11.29 19.91
CA HIS A 3 -7.74 11.21 19.33
C HIS A 3 -7.77 11.38 17.80
N VAL A 4 -6.62 11.64 17.17
CA VAL A 4 -6.55 11.83 15.72
C VAL A 4 -6.90 10.53 15.02
N ARG A 5 -7.91 10.58 14.14
CA ARG A 5 -8.38 9.45 13.32
C ARG A 5 -8.00 9.60 11.86
N GLU A 6 -7.80 10.82 11.41
CA GLU A 6 -7.47 11.11 10.02
C GLU A 6 -6.37 12.15 10.02
N LEU A 7 -5.32 11.90 9.25
CA LEU A 7 -4.17 12.79 9.13
C LEU A 7 -3.87 13.01 7.65
N TYR A 8 -4.01 14.26 7.22
CA TYR A 8 -3.79 14.70 5.85
C TYR A 8 -2.53 15.55 5.78
N LEU A 9 -1.54 15.08 5.03
CA LEU A 9 -0.21 15.69 4.86
C LEU A 9 0.17 15.76 3.37
N TYR A 10 -0.81 15.75 2.47
CA TYR A 10 -0.60 15.74 1.03
C TYR A 10 0.04 17.04 0.52
N SER A 11 0.72 16.97 -0.64
CA SER A 11 1.32 18.11 -1.34
C SER A 11 2.32 18.91 -0.50
N ASN A 12 3.19 18.19 0.21
CA ASN A 12 4.27 18.76 1.03
C ASN A 12 5.64 18.33 0.50
N ARG A 13 6.70 18.64 1.25
CA ARG A 13 8.09 18.24 0.94
C ARG A 13 8.63 17.25 1.97
N ILE A 14 7.76 16.43 2.57
CA ILE A 14 8.13 15.47 3.60
C ILE A 14 9.03 14.41 2.97
N GLN A 15 10.23 14.26 3.53
CA GLN A 15 11.20 13.26 3.09
C GLN A 15 11.18 12.02 3.98
N GLN A 16 10.83 12.19 5.26
CA GLN A 16 10.74 11.12 6.25
C GLN A 16 9.63 11.44 7.25
N LEU A 17 9.01 10.39 7.80
CA LEU A 17 8.10 10.52 8.93
C LEU A 17 8.83 10.23 10.24
N PRO A 18 8.52 10.97 11.31
CA PRO A 18 9.07 10.69 12.63
C PRO A 18 8.49 9.37 13.17
N PRO A 19 9.26 8.59 13.96
CA PRO A 19 8.78 7.33 14.55
C PRO A 19 7.56 7.52 15.47
N GLU A 20 7.34 8.72 15.99
CA GLU A 20 6.18 9.11 16.80
C GLU A 20 4.85 9.00 16.05
N ILE A 21 4.85 8.87 14.71
CA ILE A 21 3.64 8.57 13.94
C ILE A 21 2.94 7.31 14.47
N GLY A 22 3.71 6.31 14.93
CA GLY A 22 3.19 5.08 15.53
C GLY A 22 2.44 5.26 16.84
N ASN A 23 2.50 6.45 17.47
CA ASN A 23 1.73 6.76 18.67
C ASN A 23 0.26 7.14 18.34
N LEU A 24 -0.07 7.36 17.07
CA LEU A 24 -1.43 7.67 16.62
C LEU A 24 -2.27 6.39 16.48
N VAL A 25 -2.37 5.57 17.53
CA VAL A 25 -2.99 4.23 17.50
C VAL A 25 -4.47 4.20 17.08
N ASN A 26 -5.15 5.35 17.11
CA ASN A 26 -6.54 5.52 16.67
C ASN A 26 -6.66 6.00 15.21
N LEU A 27 -5.55 6.14 14.50
CA LEU A 27 -5.52 6.60 13.12
C LEU A 27 -6.13 5.56 12.18
N LYS A 28 -7.07 6.02 11.36
CA LYS A 28 -7.81 5.23 10.36
C LYS A 28 -7.43 5.62 8.93
N VAL A 29 -7.12 6.90 8.72
CA VAL A 29 -6.72 7.43 7.41
C VAL A 29 -5.41 8.20 7.54
N LEU A 30 -4.44 7.85 6.71
CA LEU A 30 -3.18 8.57 6.57
C LEU A 30 -2.94 8.92 5.10
N ALA A 31 -3.03 10.21 4.77
CA ALA A 31 -2.80 10.71 3.42
C ALA A 31 -1.48 11.46 3.34
N LEU A 32 -0.55 10.92 2.56
CA LEU A 32 0.83 11.37 2.39
C LEU A 32 1.17 11.57 0.91
N SER A 33 0.16 11.71 0.05
CA SER A 33 0.35 11.86 -1.38
C SER A 33 1.16 13.11 -1.72
N GLU A 34 1.88 13.09 -2.85
CA GLU A 34 2.67 14.23 -3.33
C GLU A 34 3.69 14.73 -2.31
N ASN A 35 4.56 13.82 -1.87
CA ASN A 35 5.69 14.11 -0.99
C ASN A 35 7.00 13.59 -1.61
N SER A 36 8.05 13.45 -0.80
CA SER A 36 9.35 12.93 -1.23
C SER A 36 9.79 11.75 -0.38
N LEU A 37 8.84 10.98 0.15
CA LEU A 37 9.11 9.81 0.98
C LEU A 37 9.79 8.69 0.16
N THR A 38 10.79 8.07 0.76
CA THR A 38 11.46 6.87 0.24
C THR A 38 11.32 5.68 1.18
N THR A 39 11.00 5.92 2.45
CA THR A 39 10.82 4.91 3.50
C THR A 39 9.69 5.32 4.45
N LEU A 40 9.28 4.39 5.32
CA LEU A 40 8.34 4.61 6.40
C LEU A 40 8.94 4.04 7.70
N PRO A 41 8.67 4.64 8.87
CA PRO A 41 9.20 4.15 10.13
C PRO A 41 8.52 2.85 10.55
N ASP A 42 9.30 1.91 11.11
CA ASP A 42 8.80 0.59 11.52
C ASP A 42 7.68 0.66 12.58
N THR A 43 7.65 1.74 13.36
CA THR A 43 6.62 1.99 14.38
C THR A 43 5.20 2.16 13.82
N MET A 44 5.03 2.30 12.50
CA MET A 44 3.71 2.31 11.88
C MET A 44 2.97 0.97 12.01
N ASP A 45 3.65 -0.12 12.35
CA ASP A 45 2.99 -1.40 12.69
C ASP A 45 2.05 -1.29 13.90
N ARG A 46 2.21 -0.28 14.76
CA ARG A 46 1.32 0.04 15.88
C ARG A 46 -0.02 0.64 15.46
N LEU A 47 -0.17 1.05 14.20
CA LEU A 47 -1.38 1.67 13.68
C LEU A 47 -2.45 0.62 13.34
N VAL A 48 -2.85 -0.17 14.35
CA VAL A 48 -3.76 -1.32 14.23
C VAL A 48 -5.18 -0.96 13.77
N GLN A 49 -5.52 0.33 13.72
CA GLN A 49 -6.79 0.83 13.21
C GLN A 49 -6.69 1.43 11.81
N LEU A 50 -5.49 1.52 11.22
CA LEU A 50 -5.28 2.16 9.92
C LEU A 50 -5.96 1.34 8.82
N LYS A 51 -6.87 1.99 8.09
CA LYS A 51 -7.66 1.40 7.01
C LYS A 51 -7.20 1.90 5.65
N VAL A 52 -6.92 3.19 5.56
CA VAL A 52 -6.54 3.85 4.31
C VAL A 52 -5.15 4.44 4.45
N LEU A 53 -4.25 4.02 3.57
CA LEU A 53 -2.92 4.59 3.43
C LEU A 53 -2.71 5.07 1.99
N ASP A 54 -2.53 6.38 1.85
CA ASP A 54 -2.29 7.01 0.56
C ASP A 54 -0.86 7.55 0.46
N LEU A 55 -0.07 6.91 -0.40
CA LEU A 55 1.34 7.19 -0.65
C LEU A 55 1.60 7.54 -2.13
N ARG A 56 0.57 7.98 -2.85
CA ARG A 56 0.67 8.35 -4.27
C ARG A 56 1.71 9.44 -4.49
N HIS A 57 2.37 9.47 -5.64
CA HIS A 57 3.35 10.52 -5.99
C HIS A 57 4.44 10.70 -4.92
N ASN A 58 5.13 9.61 -4.57
CA ASN A 58 6.30 9.64 -3.70
C ASN A 58 7.52 9.08 -4.46
N ARG A 59 8.55 8.62 -3.74
CA ARG A 59 9.81 8.17 -4.32
C ARG A 59 10.18 6.74 -3.89
N PHE A 60 9.20 5.93 -3.52
CA PHE A 60 9.41 4.54 -3.11
C PHE A 60 9.96 3.71 -4.27
N ASN A 61 11.09 3.03 -4.05
CA ASN A 61 11.64 2.06 -5.01
C ASN A 61 11.09 0.65 -4.78
N ASP A 62 10.56 0.39 -3.58
CA ASP A 62 9.98 -0.86 -3.11
C ASP A 62 8.85 -0.52 -2.12
N ILE A 63 7.94 -1.44 -1.87
CA ILE A 63 6.93 -1.29 -0.82
C ILE A 63 7.63 -1.50 0.55
N PRO A 64 7.63 -0.50 1.47
CA PRO A 64 8.27 -0.66 2.76
C PRO A 64 7.70 -1.84 3.57
N GLU A 65 8.58 -2.65 4.17
CA GLU A 65 8.19 -3.86 4.93
C GLU A 65 7.15 -3.61 6.03
N VAL A 66 7.18 -2.42 6.64
CA VAL A 66 6.19 -2.05 7.66
C VAL A 66 4.76 -2.06 7.12
N ILE A 67 4.52 -1.75 5.83
CA ILE A 67 3.17 -1.76 5.24
C ILE A 67 2.57 -3.16 5.34
N TYR A 68 3.34 -4.21 5.07
CA TYR A 68 2.85 -5.59 5.15
C TYR A 68 2.49 -6.04 6.57
N ARG A 69 2.95 -5.30 7.60
CA ARG A 69 2.60 -5.55 9.01
C ARG A 69 1.31 -4.83 9.44
N ILE A 70 0.81 -3.87 8.66
CA ILE A 70 -0.44 -3.15 8.93
C ILE A 70 -1.62 -3.93 8.36
N THR A 71 -1.90 -5.09 8.95
CA THR A 71 -2.95 -6.02 8.49
C THR A 71 -4.37 -5.46 8.57
N SER A 72 -4.55 -4.31 9.22
CA SER A 72 -5.82 -3.57 9.26
C SER A 72 -6.17 -2.86 7.96
N LEU A 73 -5.22 -2.66 7.04
CA LEU A 73 -5.42 -1.93 5.79
C LEU A 73 -6.51 -2.57 4.91
N THR A 74 -7.40 -1.72 4.41
CA THR A 74 -8.40 -2.06 3.39
C THR A 74 -8.11 -1.35 2.07
N THR A 75 -7.36 -0.26 2.10
CA THR A 75 -7.04 0.55 0.92
C THR A 75 -5.60 1.02 0.97
N LEU A 76 -4.85 0.69 -0.07
CA LEU A 76 -3.45 1.08 -0.25
C LEU A 76 -3.24 1.70 -1.62
N TYR A 77 -2.89 2.99 -1.64
CA TYR A 77 -2.53 3.71 -2.86
C TYR A 77 -1.04 3.95 -2.93
N LEU A 78 -0.39 3.40 -3.95
CA LEU A 78 1.05 3.50 -4.23
C LEU A 78 1.32 3.99 -5.66
N ARG A 79 0.30 4.55 -6.32
CA ARG A 79 0.40 5.06 -7.70
C ARG A 79 1.52 6.09 -7.86
N PHE A 80 2.18 6.12 -9.02
CA PHE A 80 3.25 7.07 -9.33
C PHE A 80 4.39 7.02 -8.32
N ASN A 81 4.98 5.83 -8.16
CA ASN A 81 6.22 5.61 -7.44
C ASN A 81 7.26 4.98 -8.39
N ARG A 82 8.27 4.30 -7.86
CA ARG A 82 9.30 3.61 -8.64
C ARG A 82 9.43 2.14 -8.23
N ILE A 83 8.33 1.56 -7.72
CA ILE A 83 8.27 0.20 -7.18
C ILE A 83 8.61 -0.80 -8.27
N LYS A 84 9.58 -1.68 -8.01
CA LYS A 84 10.01 -2.71 -8.98
C LYS A 84 9.48 -4.09 -8.67
N GLU A 85 9.23 -4.36 -7.40
CA GLU A 85 8.79 -5.66 -6.92
C GLU A 85 7.70 -5.52 -5.86
N VAL A 86 6.82 -6.53 -5.81
CA VAL A 86 5.86 -6.74 -4.74
C VAL A 86 6.31 -8.00 -4.02
N SER A 87 6.59 -7.90 -2.73
CA SER A 87 7.08 -9.02 -1.92
C SER A 87 5.98 -10.06 -1.70
N ASP A 88 6.38 -11.32 -1.55
CA ASP A 88 5.47 -12.42 -1.17
C ASP A 88 4.71 -12.14 0.14
N THR A 89 5.26 -11.27 0.99
CA THR A 89 4.67 -10.80 2.25
C THR A 89 3.36 -10.02 2.05
N ILE A 90 3.01 -9.64 0.82
CA ILE A 90 1.71 -9.04 0.49
C ILE A 90 0.52 -9.89 0.99
N ARG A 91 0.70 -11.23 1.07
CA ARG A 91 -0.29 -12.17 1.66
C ARG A 91 -0.81 -11.78 3.05
N ASN A 92 -0.05 -11.00 3.81
CA ASN A 92 -0.44 -10.58 5.14
C ASN A 92 -1.58 -9.55 5.14
N LEU A 93 -1.79 -8.83 4.02
CA LEU A 93 -2.82 -7.80 3.89
C LEU A 93 -4.19 -8.42 3.57
N ILE A 94 -4.62 -9.40 4.37
CA ILE A 94 -5.82 -10.22 4.13
C ILE A 94 -7.14 -9.43 4.07
N ASN A 95 -7.16 -8.19 4.60
CA ASN A 95 -8.31 -7.30 4.58
C ASN A 95 -8.29 -6.29 3.42
N LEU A 96 -7.28 -6.35 2.54
CA LEU A 96 -7.10 -5.39 1.47
C LEU A 96 -8.18 -5.56 0.41
N GLN A 97 -8.89 -4.47 0.12
CA GLN A 97 -9.98 -4.41 -0.86
C GLN A 97 -9.57 -3.61 -2.10
N MET A 98 -8.71 -2.60 -1.91
CA MET A 98 -8.21 -1.73 -2.98
C MET A 98 -6.69 -1.65 -2.93
N LEU A 99 -6.03 -2.09 -4.00
CA LEU A 99 -4.59 -1.96 -4.20
C LEU A 99 -4.32 -1.25 -5.52
N SER A 100 -3.77 -0.04 -5.45
CA SER A 100 -3.33 0.69 -6.65
C SER A 100 -1.81 0.82 -6.67
N LEU A 101 -1.20 0.14 -7.63
CA LEU A 101 0.22 0.11 -7.96
C LEU A 101 0.49 0.70 -9.35
N ARG A 102 -0.49 1.39 -9.94
CA ARG A 102 -0.37 2.01 -11.26
C ARG A 102 0.83 2.94 -11.39
N GLU A 103 1.40 3.03 -12.60
CA GLU A 103 2.53 3.92 -12.89
C GLU A 103 3.71 3.65 -11.95
N ASN A 104 4.16 2.39 -11.94
CA ASN A 104 5.36 1.92 -11.26
C ASN A 104 6.24 1.17 -12.28
N ARG A 105 7.17 0.33 -11.82
CA ARG A 105 8.13 -0.41 -12.65
C ARG A 105 8.07 -1.92 -12.38
N ILE A 106 6.91 -2.41 -11.95
CA ILE A 106 6.70 -3.79 -11.53
C ILE A 106 6.77 -4.72 -12.74
N ARG A 107 7.57 -5.78 -12.65
CA ARG A 107 7.73 -6.78 -13.73
C ARG A 107 6.90 -8.03 -13.56
N SER A 108 6.62 -8.39 -12.31
CA SER A 108 5.79 -9.53 -11.96
C SER A 108 5.07 -9.27 -10.65
N LEU A 109 3.94 -9.95 -10.47
CA LEU A 109 3.26 -10.06 -9.18
C LEU A 109 3.58 -11.42 -8.57
N PRO A 110 3.77 -11.50 -7.24
CA PRO A 110 3.98 -12.77 -6.57
C PRO A 110 2.71 -13.62 -6.62
N VAL A 111 2.86 -14.95 -6.63
CA VAL A 111 1.73 -15.90 -6.56
C VAL A 111 0.86 -15.66 -5.32
N THR A 112 1.46 -15.10 -4.27
CA THR A 112 0.77 -14.80 -3.02
C THR A 112 -0.21 -13.64 -3.11
N VAL A 113 -0.27 -12.90 -4.24
CA VAL A 113 -1.36 -11.96 -4.52
C VAL A 113 -2.73 -12.65 -4.48
N GLY A 114 -2.79 -13.94 -4.83
CA GLY A 114 -4.00 -14.76 -4.76
C GLY A 114 -4.53 -15.00 -3.35
N HIS A 115 -3.75 -14.68 -2.31
CA HIS A 115 -4.22 -14.75 -0.92
C HIS A 115 -5.05 -13.53 -0.51
N LEU A 116 -5.10 -12.47 -1.32
CA LEU A 116 -5.90 -11.28 -1.08
C LEU A 116 -7.36 -11.54 -1.45
N VAL A 117 -8.01 -12.48 -0.77
CA VAL A 117 -9.36 -12.97 -1.11
C VAL A 117 -10.47 -11.91 -0.95
N GLN A 118 -10.20 -10.81 -0.24
CA GLN A 118 -11.10 -9.65 -0.12
C GLN A 118 -10.84 -8.57 -1.16
N LEU A 119 -9.86 -8.74 -2.05
CA LEU A 119 -9.49 -7.72 -3.02
C LEU A 119 -10.60 -7.52 -4.03
N LEU A 120 -11.14 -6.31 -4.09
CA LEU A 120 -12.19 -5.89 -5.02
C LEU A 120 -11.60 -5.24 -6.26
N THR A 121 -10.51 -4.50 -6.08
CA THR A 121 -9.86 -3.73 -7.14
C THR A 121 -8.35 -3.88 -7.04
N LEU A 122 -7.75 -4.29 -8.16
CA LEU A 122 -6.30 -4.30 -8.37
C LEU A 122 -5.99 -3.43 -9.59
N ASP A 123 -5.31 -2.32 -9.36
CA ASP A 123 -4.86 -1.42 -10.42
C ASP A 123 -3.34 -1.50 -10.53
N VAL A 124 -2.85 -2.22 -11.54
CA VAL A 124 -1.44 -2.37 -11.89
C VAL A 124 -1.12 -1.76 -13.24
N ALA A 125 -2.01 -0.89 -13.75
CA ALA A 125 -1.85 -0.27 -15.06
C ALA A 125 -0.55 0.51 -15.21
N HIS A 126 0.00 0.56 -16.42
CA HIS A 126 1.25 1.26 -16.71
C HIS A 126 2.43 0.77 -15.82
N ASN A 127 2.57 -0.55 -15.73
CA ASN A 127 3.78 -1.21 -15.22
C ASN A 127 4.54 -1.91 -16.36
N HIS A 128 5.50 -2.77 -16.01
CA HIS A 128 6.26 -3.58 -16.95
C HIS A 128 5.91 -5.08 -16.80
N LEU A 129 4.66 -5.37 -16.49
CA LEU A 129 4.19 -6.74 -16.26
C LEU A 129 4.30 -7.56 -17.54
N GLU A 130 5.04 -8.66 -17.48
CA GLU A 130 5.14 -9.61 -18.60
C GLU A 130 4.02 -10.65 -18.53
N HIS A 131 3.68 -11.07 -17.32
CA HIS A 131 2.65 -12.08 -17.04
C HIS A 131 1.93 -11.76 -15.72
N LEU A 132 0.72 -12.30 -15.59
CA LEU A 132 0.01 -12.37 -14.31
C LEU A 132 0.16 -13.78 -13.71
N PRO A 133 0.32 -13.91 -12.39
CA PRO A 133 0.26 -15.21 -11.72
C PRO A 133 -1.14 -15.80 -11.86
N ASN A 134 -1.23 -17.11 -12.11
CA ASN A 134 -2.53 -17.81 -12.24
C ASN A 134 -3.37 -17.68 -10.96
N GLU A 135 -2.71 -17.57 -9.82
CA GLU A 135 -3.28 -17.40 -8.50
C GLU A 135 -4.08 -16.10 -8.35
N ILE A 136 -3.97 -15.14 -9.28
CA ILE A 136 -4.88 -13.98 -9.31
C ILE A 136 -6.35 -14.41 -9.38
N GLY A 137 -6.64 -15.59 -9.96
CA GLY A 137 -7.97 -16.20 -9.98
C GLY A 137 -8.51 -16.59 -8.59
N ASN A 138 -7.65 -16.65 -7.56
CA ASN A 138 -8.07 -16.91 -6.18
C ASN A 138 -8.62 -15.66 -5.48
N CYS A 139 -8.43 -14.46 -6.05
CA CYS A 139 -9.05 -13.23 -5.58
C CYS A 139 -10.56 -13.24 -5.93
N ALA A 140 -11.34 -14.06 -5.24
CA ALA A 140 -12.72 -14.38 -5.59
C ALA A 140 -13.69 -13.17 -5.61
N GLN A 141 -13.32 -12.06 -4.95
CA GLN A 141 -14.11 -10.83 -4.93
C GLN A 141 -13.62 -9.77 -5.94
N LEU A 142 -12.62 -10.08 -6.76
CA LEU A 142 -12.03 -9.12 -7.69
C LEU A 142 -13.05 -8.75 -8.77
N THR A 143 -13.46 -7.48 -8.78
CA THR A 143 -14.43 -6.93 -9.74
C THR A 143 -13.77 -6.02 -10.78
N THR A 144 -12.64 -5.42 -10.42
CA THR A 144 -11.90 -4.49 -11.27
C THR A 144 -10.42 -4.88 -11.29
N LEU A 145 -9.89 -5.10 -12.49
CA LEU A 145 -8.48 -5.39 -12.73
C LEU A 145 -8.00 -4.49 -13.88
N ASP A 146 -7.17 -3.50 -13.56
CA ASP A 146 -6.56 -2.60 -14.54
C ASP A 146 -5.09 -3.00 -14.76
N LEU A 147 -4.67 -3.17 -16.02
CA LEU A 147 -3.37 -3.73 -16.44
C LEU A 147 -2.55 -2.77 -17.30
#